data_AF-A0A9P6T1S1-F1
#
_entry.id   AF-A0A9P6T1S1-F1
#
_cell.length_a   1.000
_cell.length_b   1.000
_cell.length_c   1.000
_cell.angle_alpha   90.00
_cell.angle_beta   90.00
_cell.angle_gamma   90.00
#
_symmetry.space_group_name_H-M   'P 1'
#
loop_
_entity.id
_entity.type
_entity.pdbx_description
1 polymer ?
#
loop_
_entity_poly.entity_id
_entity_poly.type
_entity_poly.pdbx_seq_one_letter_code
_entity_poly.pdbx_strand_id
1 'polypeptide(L)'
;MTTPTRTPRNPAAIVDESIKVEMAAEAEEYSRSINILILGETQSGKSTLVEAMKKYSDPSVALNLDAIGKGSISHTSEVHETVIKTDLPDYEVYRLADGGSNGKSRDKIVHYGLLSETKDVNAYEDAIDERENLYLTQASTGGTRQLTFRIYDTPGLNDTFGQDEAHIEKIFSALSAAGAIHLVLVVVGTTPFTRGLQNALRNYATIFPEFNGIMAVVHTKIDYKYFHPKYEAFTKRMAARASMLQDLIGRTTITQFMIDCDLFSSSKKPIRECLTQNTIGKILRLAAFNHPVALDRIVVKKSYKMKEIDQIIKEKYKSIMLEAERSLQFKDGHRDDFLSRIYSLDIKVQNLEIELHEIEEEIRIHNTDEMILLHEERYDQEWTVTPSVRQNHMKYSSEKNTIDLKTIMMNNIKNVSQEGGETFEFWTANFERKAFQNGVFHVKLYAKKSKVFRSTISECNTQICVVKGNMERLRKEKDQQVEKQRYQSAAIAELVEKRKESAKLVSLATVDSINPEVFQSLIQANAYSMDPREAANVVEDIYLTYIRSPQRPSVILP
;
A
#
# COMPACT_ATOMS: atom_id res chain seq x y z
N MET A 1 62.26 24.25 1.11
CA MET A 1 61.40 23.07 0.95
C MET A 1 60.88 22.69 2.32
N THR A 2 59.70 23.18 2.68
CA THR A 2 59.00 22.88 3.93
C THR A 2 57.61 22.37 3.55
N THR A 3 57.39 21.08 3.78
CA THR A 3 56.11 20.41 3.57
C THR A 3 55.08 20.94 4.56
N PRO A 4 53.85 21.26 4.13
CA PRO A 4 52.81 21.72 5.04
C PRO A 4 52.28 20.53 5.84
N THR A 5 52.38 20.64 7.16
CA THR A 5 51.79 19.74 8.14
C THR A 5 50.27 19.83 8.04
N ARG A 6 49.64 18.77 7.49
CA ARG A 6 48.19 18.58 7.55
C ARG A 6 47.80 18.33 9.00
N THR A 7 47.07 19.27 9.59
CA THR A 7 46.36 19.04 10.85
C THR A 7 45.29 17.95 10.65
N PRO A 8 45.16 16.99 11.59
CA PRO A 8 44.13 15.97 11.51
C PRO A 8 42.77 16.64 11.63
N ARG A 9 41.93 16.50 10.60
CA ARG A 9 40.52 16.88 10.67
C ARG A 9 39.84 15.99 11.70
N ASN A 10 39.23 16.61 12.70
CA ASN A 10 38.49 15.92 13.75
C ASN A 10 37.25 15.24 13.12
N PRO A 11 37.15 13.90 13.11
CA PRO A 11 36.03 13.19 12.49
C PRO A 11 34.68 13.54 13.13
N ALA A 12 34.67 14.01 14.39
CA ALA A 12 33.45 14.45 15.06
C ALA A 12 32.82 15.72 14.47
N ALA A 13 33.61 16.60 13.84
CA ALA A 13 33.11 17.86 13.28
C ALA A 13 32.46 17.67 11.89
N ILE A 14 32.89 16.66 11.14
CA ILE A 14 32.32 16.32 9.81
C ILE A 14 30.95 15.63 9.97
N VAL A 15 30.77 14.85 11.05
CA VAL A 15 29.49 14.19 11.38
C VAL A 15 28.42 15.22 11.79
N ASP A 16 28.80 16.30 12.48
CA ASP A 16 27.85 17.31 13.00
C ASP A 16 27.33 18.27 11.90
N GLU A 17 28.09 18.53 10.83
CA GLU A 17 27.61 19.32 9.68
C GLU A 17 26.75 18.50 8.70
N SER A 18 27.06 17.22 8.48
CA SER A 18 26.21 16.34 7.65
C SER A 18 24.85 16.07 8.30
N ILE A 19 24.81 15.91 9.64
CA ILE A 19 23.56 15.76 10.39
C ILE A 19 22.72 17.04 10.34
N LYS A 20 23.32 18.24 10.40
CA LYS A 20 22.58 19.51 10.34
C LYS A 20 21.94 19.81 8.98
N VAL A 21 22.56 19.35 7.88
CA VAL A 21 22.01 19.50 6.52
C VAL A 21 20.92 18.46 6.24
N GLU A 22 21.06 17.22 6.74
CA GLU A 22 19.96 16.22 6.74
C GLU A 22 18.77 16.71 7.56
N MET A 23 18.99 17.23 8.77
CA MET A 23 17.92 17.73 9.64
C MET A 23 17.13 18.93 9.06
N ALA A 24 17.73 19.73 8.17
CA ALA A 24 17.05 20.87 7.53
C ALA A 24 16.20 20.45 6.32
N ALA A 25 16.67 19.48 5.52
CA ALA A 25 15.86 18.86 4.46
C ALA A 25 14.73 18.01 5.05
N GLU A 26 15.03 17.28 6.12
CA GLU A 26 14.05 16.56 6.93
C GLU A 26 13.06 17.54 7.61
N ALA A 27 13.47 18.73 8.07
CA ALA A 27 12.56 19.73 8.66
C ALA A 27 11.48 20.27 7.69
N GLU A 28 11.78 20.41 6.40
CA GLU A 28 10.81 20.69 5.33
C GLU A 28 9.94 19.46 5.02
N GLU A 29 10.55 18.27 5.07
CA GLU A 29 9.89 16.96 4.99
C GLU A 29 8.85 16.72 6.11
N TYR A 30 9.04 17.33 7.27
CA TYR A 30 8.19 17.14 8.46
C TYR A 30 6.96 18.05 8.54
N SER A 31 6.66 18.83 7.48
CA SER A 31 5.32 19.41 7.28
C SER A 31 4.36 18.44 6.57
N ARG A 32 4.81 17.21 6.27
CA ARG A 32 4.05 16.24 5.49
C ARG A 32 2.78 15.81 6.21
N SER A 33 1.66 15.98 5.52
CA SER A 33 0.40 15.35 5.86
C SER A 33 0.52 13.84 5.68
N ILE A 34 0.17 13.08 6.72
CA ILE A 34 0.15 11.62 6.69
C ILE A 34 -1.23 11.19 6.19
N ASN A 35 -1.26 10.55 5.02
CA ASN A 35 -2.49 10.11 4.36
C ASN A 35 -2.85 8.67 4.75
N ILE A 36 -4.06 8.46 5.26
CA ILE A 36 -4.60 7.17 5.68
C ILE A 36 -5.84 6.86 4.86
N LEU A 37 -5.83 5.75 4.12
CA LEU A 37 -6.99 5.24 3.39
C LEU A 37 -7.72 4.22 4.25
N ILE A 38 -9.03 4.38 4.43
CA ILE A 38 -9.86 3.42 5.18
C ILE A 38 -10.75 2.64 4.22
N LEU A 39 -10.59 1.32 4.19
CA LEU A 39 -11.36 0.37 3.40
C LEU A 39 -12.15 -0.57 4.31
N GLY A 40 -13.25 -1.14 3.81
CA GLY A 40 -14.04 -2.12 4.55
C GLY A 40 -15.49 -2.17 4.08
N GLU A 41 -16.19 -3.23 4.47
CA GLU A 41 -17.61 -3.39 4.14
C GLU A 41 -18.49 -2.31 4.79
N THR A 42 -19.70 -2.17 4.27
CA THR A 42 -20.78 -1.42 4.91
C THR A 42 -20.99 -1.95 6.32
N GLN A 43 -21.14 -1.03 7.26
CA GLN A 43 -21.30 -1.34 8.69
C GLN A 43 -20.10 -2.03 9.34
N SER A 44 -18.91 -2.06 8.71
CA SER A 44 -17.70 -2.55 9.37
C SER A 44 -17.17 -1.61 10.45
N GLY A 45 -17.77 -0.42 10.64
CA GLY A 45 -17.36 0.55 11.66
C GLY A 45 -16.32 1.57 11.19
N LYS A 46 -16.15 1.76 9.88
CA LYS A 46 -15.21 2.75 9.30
C LYS A 46 -15.43 4.16 9.83
N SER A 47 -16.63 4.71 9.65
CA SER A 47 -16.94 6.07 10.09
C SER A 47 -16.91 6.21 11.61
N THR A 48 -17.29 5.16 12.35
CA THR A 48 -17.10 5.11 13.82
C THR A 48 -15.62 5.19 14.20
N LEU A 49 -14.73 4.49 13.49
CA LEU A 49 -13.29 4.57 13.70
C LEU A 49 -12.75 5.98 13.40
N VAL A 50 -13.22 6.63 12.32
CA VAL A 50 -12.84 8.02 11.98
C VAL A 50 -13.26 8.99 13.09
N GLU A 51 -14.49 8.88 13.59
CA GLU A 51 -14.98 9.70 14.69
C GLU A 51 -14.21 9.44 15.99
N ALA A 52 -13.80 8.18 16.23
CA ALA A 52 -12.93 7.84 17.34
C ALA A 52 -11.54 8.48 17.17
N MET A 53 -11.00 8.52 15.96
CA MET A 53 -9.73 9.21 15.64
C MET A 53 -9.82 10.73 15.84
N LYS A 54 -10.95 11.35 15.49
CA LYS A 54 -11.22 12.76 15.83
C LYS A 54 -11.20 12.97 17.34
N LYS A 55 -11.90 12.10 18.08
CA LYS A 55 -11.97 12.16 19.56
C LYS A 55 -10.61 11.95 20.21
N TYR A 56 -9.77 11.10 19.65
CA TYR A 56 -8.39 10.91 20.08
C TYR A 56 -7.56 12.19 19.94
N SER A 57 -7.70 12.87 18.80
CA SER A 57 -6.96 14.11 18.51
C SER A 57 -7.44 15.30 19.34
N ASP A 58 -8.76 15.38 19.57
CA ASP A 58 -9.40 16.43 20.34
C ASP A 58 -10.54 15.81 21.18
N PRO A 59 -10.32 15.57 22.49
CA PRO A 59 -11.34 15.05 23.38
C PRO A 59 -12.57 15.96 23.52
N SER A 60 -12.50 17.22 23.12
CA SER A 60 -13.62 18.16 23.17
C SER A 60 -14.51 18.09 21.92
N VAL A 61 -14.07 17.42 20.85
CA VAL A 61 -14.83 17.35 19.60
C VAL A 61 -16.20 16.69 19.82
N ALA A 62 -17.23 17.33 19.27
CA ALA A 62 -18.57 16.77 19.19
C ALA A 62 -18.60 15.73 18.07
N LEU A 63 -19.07 14.52 18.39
CA LEU A 63 -19.15 13.43 17.42
C LEU A 63 -20.25 13.73 16.40
N ASN A 64 -19.95 13.52 15.13
CA ASN A 64 -20.97 13.62 14.08
C ASN A 64 -21.78 12.32 14.03
N LEU A 65 -22.89 12.28 14.76
CA LEU A 65 -23.75 11.10 14.84
C LEU A 65 -24.45 10.78 13.51
N ASP A 66 -24.63 11.77 12.63
CA ASP A 66 -25.25 11.57 11.32
C ASP A 66 -24.31 10.83 10.36
N ALA A 67 -23.00 11.00 10.53
CA ALA A 67 -21.99 10.30 9.74
C ALA A 67 -21.82 8.82 10.13
N ILE A 68 -22.19 8.42 11.36
CA ILE A 68 -21.94 7.05 11.86
C ILE A 68 -22.98 6.03 11.34
N GLY A 69 -24.08 6.50 10.74
CA GLY A 69 -25.11 5.65 10.14
C GLY A 69 -25.97 4.89 11.16
N LYS A 70 -27.28 4.84 10.93
CA LYS A 70 -28.26 4.23 11.86
C LYS A 70 -28.66 2.78 11.50
N GLY A 71 -27.83 2.09 10.71
CA GLY A 71 -28.06 0.71 10.30
C GLY A 71 -28.76 0.57 8.94
N SER A 72 -28.49 -0.56 8.28
CA SER A 72 -28.90 -1.01 6.93
C SER A 72 -28.49 -0.15 5.73
N ILE A 73 -28.43 1.17 5.83
CA ILE A 73 -28.14 2.06 4.69
C ILE A 73 -26.69 2.55 4.77
N SER A 74 -25.93 2.39 3.68
CA SER A 74 -24.62 3.01 3.52
C SER A 74 -24.80 4.52 3.40
N HIS A 75 -24.23 5.29 4.33
CA HIS A 75 -24.27 6.75 4.28
C HIS A 75 -23.06 7.34 3.53
N THR A 76 -22.02 6.56 3.33
CA THR A 76 -20.79 6.97 2.64
C THR A 76 -20.90 6.54 1.18
N SER A 77 -21.54 7.34 0.34
CA SER A 77 -21.60 7.09 -1.12
C SER A 77 -20.37 7.61 -1.87
N GLU A 78 -19.62 8.51 -1.22
CA GLU A 78 -18.44 9.19 -1.74
C GLU A 78 -17.28 9.06 -0.76
N VAL A 79 -16.06 9.29 -1.25
CA VAL A 79 -14.87 9.32 -0.39
C VAL A 79 -14.85 10.64 0.38
N HIS A 80 -14.85 10.56 1.71
CA HIS A 80 -14.84 11.72 2.58
C HIS A 80 -13.46 11.93 3.21
N GLU A 81 -12.87 13.10 3.03
CA GLU A 81 -11.63 13.49 3.69
C GLU A 81 -11.90 14.08 5.09
N THR A 82 -11.25 13.52 6.11
CA THR A 82 -11.18 14.08 7.46
C THR A 82 -9.74 14.45 7.79
N VAL A 83 -9.53 15.68 8.25
CA VAL A 83 -8.21 16.13 8.72
C VAL A 83 -8.19 16.19 10.24
N ILE A 84 -7.21 15.53 10.87
CA ILE A 84 -6.96 15.62 12.31
C ILE A 84 -5.52 16.06 12.58
N LYS A 85 -5.31 16.74 13.71
CA LYS A 85 -3.99 17.17 14.17
C LYS A 85 -3.76 16.67 15.59
N THR A 86 -2.65 15.98 15.83
CA THR A 86 -2.35 15.40 17.14
C THR A 86 -0.85 15.28 17.36
N ASP A 87 -0.43 15.43 18.61
CA ASP A 87 0.92 15.14 19.10
C ASP A 87 1.09 13.66 19.53
N LEU A 88 0.12 12.81 19.19
CA LEU A 88 0.08 11.37 19.49
C LEU A 88 0.21 11.06 21.00
N PRO A 89 -0.65 11.64 21.86
CA PRO A 89 -0.58 11.41 23.30
C PRO A 89 -0.94 9.97 23.67
N ASP A 90 -0.28 9.45 24.69
CA ASP A 90 -0.80 8.28 25.40
C ASP A 90 -1.88 8.73 26.39
N TYR A 91 -2.81 7.84 26.71
CA TYR A 91 -3.88 8.06 27.67
C TYR A 91 -3.69 7.15 28.89
N GLU A 92 -4.07 7.68 30.05
CA GLU A 92 -3.93 7.03 31.35
C GLU A 92 -5.23 7.17 32.15
N VAL A 93 -5.49 6.20 33.03
CA VAL A 93 -6.62 6.24 33.96
C VAL A 93 -6.09 6.36 35.38
N TYR A 94 -6.61 7.30 36.16
CA TYR A 94 -6.26 7.44 37.58
C TYR A 94 -7.48 7.30 38.47
N ARG A 95 -7.26 6.78 39.68
CA ARG A 95 -8.26 6.73 40.75
C ARG A 95 -8.10 7.95 41.67
N LEU A 96 -9.21 8.58 42.04
CA LEU A 96 -9.22 9.59 43.12
C LEU A 96 -9.24 8.90 44.48
N ALA A 97 -8.47 9.44 45.43
CA ALA A 97 -8.51 9.00 46.82
C ALA A 97 -9.88 9.37 47.44
N ASP A 98 -10.55 8.42 48.07
CA ASP A 98 -11.77 8.68 48.84
C ASP A 98 -11.42 9.56 50.05
N GLY A 99 -11.87 10.83 50.06
CA GLY A 99 -11.84 11.68 51.26
C GLY A 99 -11.25 13.10 51.12
N GLY A 100 -10.75 13.50 49.95
CA GLY A 100 -10.20 14.84 49.75
C GLY A 100 -11.25 15.88 49.36
N SER A 101 -12.07 16.37 50.31
CA SER A 101 -13.06 17.43 50.05
C SER A 101 -12.46 18.77 49.57
N ASN A 102 -11.12 18.95 49.63
CA ASN A 102 -10.43 20.20 49.27
C ASN A 102 -9.17 20.03 48.38
N GLY A 103 -8.98 18.92 47.67
CA GLY A 103 -7.79 18.82 46.82
C GLY A 103 -7.63 17.48 46.11
N LYS A 104 -7.71 17.54 44.78
CA LYS A 104 -7.55 16.45 43.81
C LYS A 104 -6.13 15.87 43.83
N SER A 105 -5.76 15.10 44.86
CA SER A 105 -4.53 14.31 44.79
C SER A 105 -4.81 13.07 43.95
N ARG A 106 -4.08 12.90 42.84
CA ARG A 106 -4.10 11.67 42.02
C ARG A 106 -3.50 10.56 42.87
N ASP A 107 -4.30 9.58 43.26
CA ASP A 107 -3.90 8.60 44.27
C ASP A 107 -3.07 7.47 43.66
N LYS A 108 -3.59 6.86 42.59
CA LYS A 108 -2.92 5.77 41.89
C LYS A 108 -3.40 5.66 40.44
N ILE A 109 -2.47 5.46 39.52
CA ILE A 109 -2.79 5.15 38.13
C ILE A 109 -3.28 3.69 38.06
N VAL A 110 -4.40 3.44 37.39
CA VAL A 110 -5.01 2.12 37.29
C VAL A 110 -4.31 1.29 36.22
N HIS A 111 -3.65 0.22 36.64
CA HIS A 111 -2.89 -0.67 35.76
C HIS A 111 -3.80 -1.74 35.15
N TYR A 112 -4.46 -1.44 34.04
CA TYR A 112 -5.34 -2.42 33.39
C TYR A 112 -4.58 -3.68 32.90
N GLY A 113 -3.28 -3.60 32.65
CA GLY A 113 -2.45 -4.78 32.36
C GLY A 113 -2.50 -5.84 33.48
N LEU A 114 -2.68 -5.41 34.73
CA LEU A 114 -2.89 -6.31 35.88
C LEU A 114 -4.29 -6.95 35.87
N LEU A 115 -5.27 -6.36 35.18
CA LEU A 115 -6.60 -6.96 35.07
C LEU A 115 -6.53 -8.30 34.34
N SER A 116 -5.59 -8.47 33.40
CA SER A 116 -5.36 -9.77 32.74
C SER A 116 -4.86 -10.86 33.69
N GLU A 117 -4.36 -10.51 34.89
CA GLU A 117 -3.97 -11.44 35.95
C GLU A 117 -5.18 -11.91 36.78
N THR A 118 -6.34 -11.27 36.63
CA THR A 118 -7.58 -11.65 37.31
C THR A 118 -8.02 -13.01 36.76
N LYS A 119 -8.07 -14.03 37.62
CA LYS A 119 -8.54 -15.38 37.20
C LYS A 119 -10.05 -15.46 37.06
N ASP A 120 -10.76 -14.57 37.74
CA ASP A 120 -12.22 -14.52 37.68
C ASP A 120 -12.69 -13.62 36.53
N VAL A 121 -13.63 -14.15 35.75
CA VAL A 121 -14.14 -13.44 34.57
C VAL A 121 -15.03 -12.28 34.99
N ASN A 122 -15.87 -12.48 36.00
CA ASN A 122 -16.80 -11.45 36.44
C ASN A 122 -16.01 -10.28 37.03
N ALA A 123 -15.02 -10.55 37.89
CA ALA A 123 -14.14 -9.50 38.41
C ALA A 123 -13.36 -8.75 37.30
N TYR A 124 -12.99 -9.42 36.19
CA TYR A 124 -12.36 -8.75 35.05
C TYR A 124 -13.35 -7.85 34.30
N GLU A 125 -14.56 -8.35 34.03
CA GLU A 125 -15.64 -7.60 33.38
C GLU A 125 -16.01 -6.37 34.22
N ASP A 126 -16.23 -6.55 35.52
CA ASP A 126 -16.54 -5.49 36.47
C ASP A 126 -15.44 -4.43 36.51
N ALA A 127 -14.16 -4.85 36.48
CA ALA A 127 -13.05 -3.92 36.49
C ALA A 127 -12.91 -3.12 35.19
N ILE A 128 -13.17 -3.73 34.02
CA ILE A 128 -13.15 -3.01 32.73
C ILE A 128 -14.31 -2.01 32.63
N ASP A 129 -15.46 -2.38 33.18
CA ASP A 129 -16.66 -1.55 33.21
C ASP A 129 -16.74 -0.62 34.43
N GLU A 130 -15.70 -0.60 35.29
CA GLU A 130 -15.60 0.24 36.49
C GLU A 130 -15.70 1.72 36.12
N ARG A 131 -16.56 2.44 36.85
CA ARG A 131 -16.88 3.85 36.58
C ARG A 131 -16.53 4.77 37.73
N GLU A 132 -16.71 4.29 38.95
CA GLU A 132 -16.62 5.13 40.15
C GLU A 132 -15.17 5.49 40.44
N ASN A 133 -14.95 6.77 40.78
CA ASN A 133 -13.64 7.32 41.13
C ASN A 133 -12.54 7.20 40.06
N LEU A 134 -12.85 6.79 38.83
CA LEU A 134 -11.90 6.67 37.72
C LEU A 134 -12.01 7.83 36.73
N TYR A 135 -10.85 8.31 36.28
CA TYR A 135 -10.77 9.45 35.37
C TYR A 135 -9.71 9.21 34.30
N LEU A 136 -10.09 9.47 33.06
CA LEU A 136 -9.19 9.47 31.91
C LEU A 136 -8.42 10.80 31.84
N THR A 137 -7.12 10.74 31.58
CA THR A 137 -6.28 11.90 31.27
C THR A 137 -5.34 11.57 30.12
N GLN A 138 -4.98 12.58 29.35
CA GLN A 138 -3.81 12.50 28.48
C GLN A 138 -2.56 12.47 29.36
N ALA A 139 -1.66 11.54 29.09
CA ALA A 139 -0.31 11.56 29.64
C ALA A 139 0.44 12.75 29.02
N SER A 140 1.30 13.39 29.81
CA SER A 140 2.15 14.47 29.30
C SER A 140 3.02 13.94 28.16
N THR A 141 2.77 14.41 26.95
CA THR A 141 3.57 14.09 25.77
C THR A 141 4.97 14.64 25.97
N GLY A 142 5.98 13.79 25.79
CA GLY A 142 7.38 14.20 25.82
C GLY A 142 7.72 15.02 24.57
N GLY A 143 7.20 16.25 24.48
CA GLY A 143 7.57 17.23 23.46
C GLY A 143 7.37 16.79 22.00
N THR A 144 6.44 15.87 21.72
CA THR A 144 6.21 15.39 20.35
C THR A 144 5.64 16.51 19.48
N ARG A 145 6.19 16.67 18.27
CA ARG A 145 5.69 17.63 17.28
C ARG A 145 4.28 17.22 16.86
N GLN A 146 3.39 18.21 16.73
CA GLN A 146 2.04 17.97 16.21
C GLN A 146 2.12 17.50 14.74
N LEU A 147 1.50 16.36 14.45
CA LEU A 147 1.38 15.78 13.12
C LEU A 147 -0.02 16.04 12.55
N THR A 148 -0.11 16.16 11.22
CA THR A 148 -1.39 16.29 10.50
C THR A 148 -1.69 14.99 9.77
N PHE A 149 -2.84 14.39 10.07
CA PHE A 149 -3.31 13.18 9.38
C PHE A 149 -4.52 13.53 8.52
N ARG A 150 -4.51 13.09 7.26
CA ARG A 150 -5.63 13.15 6.33
C ARG A 150 -6.19 11.74 6.19
N ILE A 151 -7.44 11.54 6.57
CA ILE A 151 -8.10 10.25 6.64
C ILE A 151 -9.18 10.23 5.56
N TYR A 152 -9.06 9.29 4.62
CA TYR A 152 -9.99 9.10 3.52
C TYR A 152 -10.92 7.94 3.86
N ASP A 153 -12.14 8.26 4.30
CA ASP A 153 -13.21 7.27 4.55
C ASP A 153 -13.87 6.92 3.21
N THR A 154 -13.94 5.64 2.88
CA THR A 154 -14.47 5.18 1.59
C THR A 154 -15.86 4.56 1.73
N PRO A 155 -16.62 4.43 0.64
CA PRO A 155 -17.83 3.63 0.61
C PRO A 155 -17.60 2.17 1.01
N GLY A 156 -18.70 1.45 1.29
CA GLY A 156 -18.62 0.02 1.59
C GLY A 156 -18.12 -0.80 0.41
N LEU A 157 -17.15 -1.68 0.63
CA LEU A 157 -16.62 -2.57 -0.41
C LEU A 157 -17.68 -3.50 -1.03
N ASN A 158 -18.77 -3.77 -0.32
CA ASN A 158 -19.87 -4.62 -0.77
C ASN A 158 -21.03 -3.83 -1.42
N ASP A 159 -20.98 -2.50 -1.45
CA ASP A 159 -22.02 -1.66 -2.07
C ASP A 159 -21.90 -1.62 -3.61
N THR A 160 -20.87 -2.25 -4.17
CA THR A 160 -20.51 -2.17 -5.59
C THR A 160 -21.22 -3.20 -6.45
N PHE A 161 -21.96 -4.15 -5.87
CA PHE A 161 -22.59 -5.28 -6.59
C PHE A 161 -21.63 -6.01 -7.55
N GLY A 162 -20.33 -6.06 -7.23
CA GLY A 162 -19.30 -6.67 -8.07
C GLY A 162 -18.61 -5.72 -9.07
N GLN A 163 -18.88 -4.42 -9.00
CA GLN A 163 -18.16 -3.37 -9.75
C GLN A 163 -16.94 -2.86 -8.96
N ASP A 164 -16.01 -3.76 -8.64
CA ASP A 164 -14.83 -3.43 -7.83
C ASP A 164 -13.95 -2.37 -8.50
N GLU A 165 -13.82 -2.40 -9.83
CA GLU A 165 -13.03 -1.43 -10.59
C GLU A 165 -13.62 -0.01 -10.52
N ALA A 166 -14.94 0.13 -10.56
CA ALA A 166 -15.61 1.42 -10.40
C ALA A 166 -15.37 2.01 -9.00
N HIS A 167 -15.25 1.15 -7.99
CA HIS A 167 -14.92 1.57 -6.63
C HIS A 167 -13.46 2.01 -6.51
N ILE A 168 -12.55 1.25 -7.10
CA ILE A 168 -11.14 1.60 -7.21
C ILE A 168 -11.00 2.97 -7.89
N GLU A 169 -11.69 3.18 -9.00
CA GLU A 169 -11.70 4.44 -9.75
C GLU A 169 -12.15 5.64 -8.91
N LYS A 170 -13.23 5.49 -8.13
CA LYS A 170 -13.69 6.51 -7.19
C LYS A 170 -12.66 6.80 -6.10
N ILE A 171 -12.06 5.76 -5.53
CA ILE A 171 -11.02 5.90 -4.51
C ILE A 171 -9.82 6.66 -5.07
N PHE A 172 -9.29 6.22 -6.22
CA PHE A 172 -8.10 6.85 -6.81
C PHE A 172 -8.35 8.26 -7.29
N SER A 173 -9.54 8.56 -7.82
CA SER A 173 -9.94 9.92 -8.16
C SER A 173 -9.83 10.83 -6.93
N ALA A 174 -10.37 10.38 -5.78
CA ALA A 174 -10.31 11.13 -4.53
C ALA A 174 -8.90 11.23 -3.95
N LEU A 175 -8.07 10.20 -4.14
CA LEU A 175 -6.70 10.16 -3.64
C LEU A 175 -5.69 10.89 -4.53
N SER A 176 -6.04 11.24 -5.76
CA SER A 176 -5.11 11.88 -6.72
C SER A 176 -4.44 13.15 -6.16
N ALA A 177 -5.15 13.93 -5.34
CA ALA A 177 -4.62 15.12 -4.68
C ALA A 177 -3.71 14.83 -3.46
N ALA A 178 -3.77 13.61 -2.91
CA ALA A 178 -3.00 13.22 -1.73
C ALA A 178 -1.50 13.02 -2.01
N GLY A 179 -1.15 12.73 -3.27
CA GLY A 179 0.21 12.46 -3.73
C GLY A 179 0.81 11.12 -3.27
N ALA A 180 0.57 10.71 -2.03
CA ALA A 180 1.05 9.45 -1.47
C ALA A 180 0.15 8.89 -0.37
N ILE A 181 0.17 7.59 -0.12
CA ILE A 181 -0.55 6.92 0.97
C ILE A 181 0.44 6.32 1.96
N HIS A 182 0.21 6.56 3.26
CA HIS A 182 1.09 6.09 4.33
C HIS A 182 0.52 4.86 5.04
N LEU A 183 -0.80 4.71 5.06
CA LEU A 183 -1.45 3.55 5.68
C LEU A 183 -2.77 3.23 4.97
N VAL A 184 -2.98 1.95 4.69
CA VAL A 184 -4.28 1.41 4.26
C VAL A 184 -4.85 0.60 5.42
N LEU A 185 -5.97 1.07 5.97
CA LEU A 185 -6.68 0.41 7.06
C LEU A 185 -7.86 -0.38 6.51
N VAL A 186 -7.77 -1.70 6.62
CA VAL A 186 -8.89 -2.61 6.33
C VAL A 186 -9.70 -2.81 7.60
N VAL A 187 -10.86 -2.17 7.67
CA VAL A 187 -11.76 -2.21 8.83
C VAL A 187 -12.74 -3.36 8.66
N VAL A 188 -12.73 -4.28 9.61
CA VAL A 188 -13.56 -5.47 9.62
C VAL A 188 -14.36 -5.55 10.92
N GLY A 189 -15.62 -5.94 10.84
CA GLY A 189 -16.42 -6.22 12.03
C GLY A 189 -16.10 -7.59 12.64
N THR A 190 -16.93 -8.02 13.59
CA THR A 190 -16.84 -9.34 14.23
C THR A 190 -17.47 -10.48 13.42
N THR A 191 -18.21 -10.15 12.36
CA THR A 191 -18.88 -11.11 11.49
C THR A 191 -17.87 -11.89 10.63
N PRO A 192 -18.19 -13.13 10.21
CA PRO A 192 -17.39 -13.87 9.23
C PRO A 192 -17.15 -13.03 7.97
N PHE A 193 -15.97 -13.16 7.35
CA PHE A 193 -15.69 -12.46 6.10
C PHE A 193 -16.62 -12.95 5.00
N THR A 194 -17.39 -12.05 4.42
CA THR A 194 -18.21 -12.39 3.27
C THR A 194 -17.30 -12.75 2.08
N ARG A 195 -17.85 -13.49 1.11
CA ARG A 195 -17.13 -13.77 -0.14
C ARG A 195 -16.78 -12.48 -0.89
N GLY A 196 -17.64 -11.46 -0.81
CA GLY A 196 -17.41 -10.15 -1.42
C GLY A 196 -16.16 -9.48 -0.85
N LEU A 197 -16.04 -9.38 0.48
CA LEU A 197 -14.85 -8.84 1.12
C LEU A 197 -13.59 -9.63 0.78
N GLN A 198 -13.65 -10.97 0.78
CA GLN A 198 -12.51 -11.81 0.44
C GLN A 198 -12.03 -11.55 -1.00
N ASN A 199 -12.97 -11.45 -1.95
CA ASN A 199 -12.66 -11.14 -3.34
C ASN A 199 -12.08 -9.73 -3.48
N ALA A 200 -12.70 -8.74 -2.83
CA ALA A 200 -12.22 -7.37 -2.84
C ALA A 200 -10.77 -7.32 -2.32
N LEU A 201 -10.48 -7.88 -1.14
CA LEU A 201 -9.13 -7.86 -0.58
C LEU A 201 -8.09 -8.53 -1.49
N ARG A 202 -8.43 -9.67 -2.12
CA ARG A 202 -7.56 -10.29 -3.13
C ARG A 202 -7.35 -9.38 -4.34
N ASN A 203 -8.41 -8.74 -4.83
CA ASN A 203 -8.35 -7.81 -5.94
C ASN A 203 -7.46 -6.61 -5.60
N TYR A 204 -7.65 -5.95 -4.46
CA TYR A 204 -6.82 -4.83 -4.02
C TYR A 204 -5.35 -5.23 -3.86
N ALA A 205 -5.06 -6.36 -3.20
CA ALA A 205 -3.69 -6.84 -3.02
C ALA A 205 -3.02 -7.22 -4.36
N THR A 206 -3.80 -7.69 -5.33
CA THR A 206 -3.32 -8.02 -6.67
C THR A 206 -3.07 -6.77 -7.50
N ILE A 207 -4.03 -5.85 -7.52
CA ILE A 207 -4.01 -4.63 -8.34
C ILE A 207 -2.94 -3.64 -7.84
N PHE A 208 -2.77 -3.54 -6.51
CA PHE A 208 -1.85 -2.60 -5.85
C PHE A 208 -0.85 -3.32 -4.95
N PRO A 209 0.09 -4.09 -5.52
CA PRO A 209 1.05 -4.85 -4.73
C PRO A 209 1.93 -3.97 -3.85
N GLU A 210 2.18 -2.71 -4.23
CA GLU A 210 2.94 -1.74 -3.45
C GLU A 210 2.27 -1.37 -2.11
N PHE A 211 0.93 -1.47 -2.01
CA PHE A 211 0.21 -1.20 -0.76
C PHE A 211 0.39 -2.28 0.30
N ASN A 212 0.89 -3.46 -0.07
CA ASN A 212 1.05 -4.57 0.85
C ASN A 212 1.86 -4.16 2.08
N GLY A 213 2.94 -3.39 1.91
CA GLY A 213 3.80 -2.96 3.03
C GLY A 213 3.23 -1.89 3.95
N ILE A 214 2.08 -1.30 3.59
CA ILE A 214 1.40 -0.26 4.36
C ILE A 214 -0.03 -0.66 4.73
N MET A 215 -0.42 -1.91 4.57
CA MET A 215 -1.74 -2.40 4.93
C MET A 215 -1.78 -2.90 6.39
N ALA A 216 -2.81 -2.50 7.13
CA ALA A 216 -3.12 -3.03 8.46
C ALA A 216 -4.63 -3.30 8.59
N VAL A 217 -5.01 -4.21 9.48
CA VAL A 217 -6.41 -4.56 9.72
C VAL A 217 -6.87 -4.04 11.07
N VAL A 218 -8.07 -3.48 11.12
CA VAL A 218 -8.71 -3.03 12.36
C VAL A 218 -10.00 -3.83 12.55
N HIS A 219 -10.01 -4.69 13.57
CA HIS A 219 -11.20 -5.41 14.02
C HIS A 219 -12.00 -4.51 14.95
N THR A 220 -13.16 -4.06 14.50
CA THR A 220 -14.08 -3.21 15.27
C THR A 220 -15.17 -4.05 15.93
N LYS A 221 -15.96 -3.40 16.80
CA LYS A 221 -17.06 -4.03 17.55
C LYS A 221 -16.56 -5.18 18.45
N ILE A 222 -15.31 -5.10 18.87
CA ILE A 222 -14.69 -6.06 19.78
C ILE A 222 -14.90 -5.56 21.20
N ASP A 223 -15.64 -6.29 22.02
CA ASP A 223 -15.76 -5.99 23.44
C ASP A 223 -14.48 -6.43 24.15
N TYR A 224 -13.82 -5.50 24.86
CA TYR A 224 -12.56 -5.78 25.56
C TYR A 224 -12.66 -6.86 26.63
N LYS A 225 -13.87 -7.20 27.11
CA LYS A 225 -14.03 -8.37 28.00
C LYS A 225 -13.53 -9.68 27.39
N TYR A 226 -13.59 -9.80 26.06
CA TYR A 226 -13.15 -11.00 25.34
C TYR A 226 -11.64 -11.18 25.30
N PHE A 227 -10.87 -10.22 25.81
CA PHE A 227 -9.42 -10.37 25.95
C PHE A 227 -9.04 -11.19 27.19
N HIS A 228 -10.00 -11.51 28.06
CA HIS A 228 -9.76 -12.39 29.18
C HIS A 228 -9.40 -13.82 28.71
N PRO A 229 -8.37 -14.48 29.28
CA PRO A 229 -7.89 -15.79 28.81
C PRO A 229 -8.94 -16.92 28.79
N LYS A 230 -10.00 -16.83 29.61
CA LYS A 230 -11.12 -17.80 29.56
C LYS A 230 -11.91 -17.76 28.24
N TYR A 231 -11.84 -16.68 27.47
CA TYR A 231 -12.43 -16.62 26.13
C TYR A 231 -11.46 -17.15 25.06
N GLU A 232 -10.78 -18.26 25.33
CA GLU A 232 -9.82 -18.87 24.39
C GLU A 232 -10.43 -19.11 23.00
N ALA A 233 -11.73 -19.43 22.93
CA ALA A 233 -12.46 -19.59 21.68
C ALA A 233 -12.50 -18.30 20.84
N PHE A 234 -12.56 -17.13 21.47
CA PHE A 234 -12.45 -15.85 20.80
C PHE A 234 -11.03 -15.66 20.24
N THR A 235 -10.00 -15.87 21.06
CA THR A 235 -8.59 -15.78 20.62
C THR A 235 -8.30 -16.71 19.44
N LYS A 236 -8.74 -17.97 19.49
CA LYS A 236 -8.61 -18.94 18.39
C LYS A 236 -9.31 -18.45 17.13
N ARG A 237 -10.50 -17.86 17.24
CA ARG A 237 -11.24 -17.29 16.11
C ARG A 237 -10.50 -16.11 15.50
N MET A 238 -9.94 -15.22 16.32
CA MET A 238 -9.16 -14.08 15.84
C MET A 238 -7.87 -14.52 15.16
N ALA A 239 -7.18 -15.53 15.69
CA ALA A 239 -6.01 -16.14 15.06
C ALA A 239 -6.35 -16.78 13.71
N ALA A 240 -7.48 -17.50 13.61
CA ALA A 240 -7.94 -18.05 12.33
C ALA A 240 -8.27 -16.95 11.30
N ARG A 241 -8.89 -15.84 11.73
CA ARG A 241 -9.15 -14.67 10.88
C ARG A 241 -7.86 -14.01 10.42
N ALA A 242 -6.88 -13.88 11.32
CA ALA A 242 -5.55 -13.37 11.02
C ALA A 242 -4.87 -14.18 9.90
N SER A 243 -4.87 -15.51 10.04
CA SER A 243 -4.33 -16.43 9.03
C SER A 243 -5.06 -16.29 7.70
N MET A 244 -6.39 -16.19 7.71
CA MET A 244 -7.16 -15.99 6.48
C MET A 244 -6.81 -14.67 5.79
N LEU A 245 -6.63 -13.58 6.55
CA LEU A 245 -6.22 -12.28 5.98
C LEU A 245 -4.81 -12.32 5.40
N GLN A 246 -3.88 -13.00 6.07
CA GLN A 246 -2.53 -13.26 5.57
C GLN A 246 -2.57 -13.96 4.22
N ASP A 247 -3.38 -15.01 4.09
CA ASP A 247 -3.57 -15.76 2.84
C ASP A 247 -4.21 -14.89 1.74
N LEU A 248 -5.23 -14.10 2.08
CA LEU A 248 -5.95 -13.25 1.12
C LEU A 248 -5.08 -12.13 0.55
N ILE A 249 -4.21 -11.55 1.39
CA ILE A 249 -3.34 -10.42 1.02
C ILE A 249 -2.00 -10.93 0.47
N GLY A 250 -1.67 -12.21 0.68
CA GLY A 250 -0.44 -12.83 0.22
C GLY A 250 0.78 -12.42 1.05
N ARG A 251 0.61 -12.28 2.37
CA ARG A 251 1.66 -11.84 3.29
C ARG A 251 1.85 -12.82 4.44
N THR A 252 3.10 -13.00 4.87
CA THR A 252 3.45 -13.81 6.05
C THR A 252 2.99 -13.15 7.36
N THR A 253 2.99 -11.82 7.41
CA THR A 253 2.57 -11.03 8.56
C THR A 253 1.67 -9.88 8.12
N ILE A 254 0.71 -9.55 8.98
CA ILE A 254 -0.12 -8.36 8.81
C ILE A 254 -0.36 -7.74 10.18
N THR A 255 -0.16 -6.43 10.26
CA THR A 255 -0.43 -5.68 11.48
C THR A 255 -1.93 -5.65 11.73
N GLN A 256 -2.35 -5.97 12.95
CA GLN A 256 -3.76 -6.02 13.32
C GLN A 256 -4.02 -5.26 14.61
N PHE A 257 -5.17 -4.61 14.66
CA PHE A 257 -5.66 -3.90 15.83
C PHE A 257 -7.04 -4.41 16.19
N MET A 258 -7.33 -4.51 17.48
CA MET A 258 -8.65 -4.83 18.00
C MET A 258 -9.15 -3.65 18.80
N ILE A 259 -10.31 -3.11 18.43
CA ILE A 259 -10.80 -1.87 19.01
C ILE A 259 -12.28 -1.95 19.35
N ASP A 260 -12.59 -1.46 20.54
CA ASP A 260 -13.95 -1.22 20.99
C ASP A 260 -14.33 0.23 20.68
N CYS A 261 -14.93 0.45 19.51
CA CYS A 261 -15.40 1.77 19.11
C CYS A 261 -16.82 2.07 19.64
N ASP A 262 -17.10 1.77 20.91
CA ASP A 262 -18.36 2.18 21.55
C ASP A 262 -18.31 3.68 21.93
N LEU A 263 -18.49 4.54 20.92
CA LEU A 263 -18.56 5.99 21.10
C LEU A 263 -19.88 6.48 21.72
N PHE A 264 -20.88 5.62 21.81
CA PHE A 264 -22.25 5.99 22.17
C PHE A 264 -22.66 5.59 23.58
N SER A 265 -21.80 4.85 24.30
CA SER A 265 -22.01 4.56 25.71
C SER A 265 -22.20 5.87 26.49
N SER A 266 -23.43 6.14 26.91
CA SER A 266 -23.75 7.25 27.83
C SER A 266 -23.05 7.08 29.18
N SER A 267 -22.60 5.86 29.49
CA SER A 267 -21.75 5.56 30.63
C SER A 267 -20.28 5.83 30.33
N LYS A 268 -19.67 6.76 31.07
CA LYS A 268 -18.22 6.89 31.13
C LYS A 268 -17.61 5.58 31.62
N LYS A 269 -16.85 4.90 30.75
CA LYS A 269 -16.06 3.70 31.06
C LYS A 269 -14.58 4.02 30.84
N PRO A 270 -13.89 4.68 31.81
CA PRO A 270 -12.59 5.29 31.57
C PRO A 270 -11.51 4.30 31.12
N ILE A 271 -11.55 3.05 31.58
CA ILE A 271 -10.60 2.00 31.19
C ILE A 271 -10.78 1.59 29.73
N ARG A 272 -12.02 1.32 29.29
CA ARG A 272 -12.30 1.03 27.87
C ARG A 272 -11.93 2.19 26.99
N GLU A 273 -12.29 3.41 27.38
CA GLU A 273 -11.95 4.61 26.62
C GLU A 273 -10.43 4.75 26.48
N CYS A 274 -9.68 4.58 27.56
CA CYS A 274 -8.21 4.56 27.54
C CYS A 274 -7.64 3.52 26.56
N LEU A 275 -8.16 2.28 26.59
CA LEU A 275 -7.77 1.22 25.66
C LEU A 275 -8.03 1.59 24.19
N THR A 276 -9.22 2.14 23.91
CA THR A 276 -9.62 2.61 22.58
C THR A 276 -8.70 3.73 22.11
N GLN A 277 -8.48 4.76 22.93
CA GLN A 277 -7.61 5.89 22.60
C GLN A 277 -6.17 5.45 22.36
N ASN A 278 -5.61 4.60 23.22
CA ASN A 278 -4.25 4.09 23.04
C ASN A 278 -4.12 3.20 21.80
N THR A 279 -5.17 2.45 21.44
CA THR A 279 -5.19 1.66 20.20
C THR A 279 -5.18 2.57 18.97
N ILE A 280 -5.94 3.67 19.00
CA ILE A 280 -5.90 4.70 17.95
C ILE A 280 -4.51 5.34 17.86
N GLY A 281 -3.91 5.69 18.98
CA GLY A 281 -2.53 6.21 19.02
C GLY A 281 -1.53 5.27 18.35
N LYS A 282 -1.65 3.95 18.57
CA LYS A 282 -0.82 2.95 17.87
C LYS A 282 -1.06 2.93 16.36
N ILE A 283 -2.31 3.05 15.91
CA ILE A 283 -2.66 3.10 14.48
C ILE A 283 -2.02 4.32 13.83
N LEU A 284 -2.15 5.50 14.45
CA LEU A 284 -1.60 6.75 13.92
C LEU A 284 -0.06 6.75 13.96
N ARG A 285 0.56 6.17 14.99
CA ARG A 285 2.02 5.94 15.03
C ARG A 285 2.48 5.02 13.92
N LEU A 286 1.73 3.96 13.61
CA LEU A 286 2.03 3.09 12.47
C LEU A 286 1.97 3.87 11.15
N ALA A 287 0.96 4.74 10.96
CA ALA A 287 0.88 5.58 9.77
C ALA A 287 2.07 6.52 9.65
N ALA A 288 2.51 7.14 10.75
CA ALA A 288 3.69 7.99 10.78
C ALA A 288 5.01 7.23 10.57
N PHE A 289 5.04 5.95 10.91
CA PHE A 289 6.22 5.08 10.79
C PHE A 289 6.41 4.50 9.38
N ASN A 290 5.33 4.32 8.62
CA ASN A 290 5.37 3.68 7.31
C ASN A 290 6.06 4.56 6.25
N HIS A 291 6.85 3.92 5.37
CA HIS A 291 7.31 4.56 4.14
C HIS A 291 6.11 4.82 3.20
N PRO A 292 5.92 6.05 2.71
CA PRO A 292 4.78 6.39 1.88
C PRO A 292 4.87 5.73 0.50
N VAL A 293 3.73 5.31 -0.03
CA VAL A 293 3.60 4.83 -1.41
C VAL A 293 3.10 5.99 -2.28
N ALA A 294 3.95 6.45 -3.19
CA ALA A 294 3.68 7.57 -4.09
C ALA A 294 2.67 7.16 -5.18
N LEU A 295 1.52 7.85 -5.26
CA LEU A 295 0.41 7.46 -6.15
C LEU A 295 0.73 7.68 -7.63
N ASP A 296 1.56 8.67 -7.95
CA ASP A 296 2.00 9.01 -9.30
C ASP A 296 2.94 7.96 -9.92
N ARG A 297 3.41 6.99 -9.12
CA ARG A 297 4.34 5.94 -9.55
C ARG A 297 3.83 4.53 -9.31
N ILE A 298 2.61 4.37 -8.80
CA ILE A 298 2.01 3.05 -8.58
C ILE A 298 1.84 2.34 -9.92
N VAL A 299 2.42 1.15 -10.00
CA VAL A 299 2.18 0.24 -11.12
C VAL A 299 0.93 -0.56 -10.82
N VAL A 300 -0.10 -0.34 -11.62
CA VAL A 300 -1.38 -1.01 -11.43
C VAL A 300 -1.38 -2.32 -12.19
N LYS A 301 -1.55 -3.45 -11.49
CA LYS A 301 -1.78 -4.73 -12.18
C LYS A 301 -3.22 -4.80 -12.66
N LYS A 302 -3.40 -5.25 -13.90
CA LYS A 302 -4.72 -5.34 -14.53
C LYS A 302 -5.60 -6.36 -13.81
N SER A 303 -6.81 -5.95 -13.43
CA SER A 303 -7.84 -6.84 -12.91
C SER A 303 -8.37 -7.78 -14.00
N TYR A 304 -9.19 -8.77 -13.63
CA TYR A 304 -9.86 -9.62 -14.62
C TYR A 304 -10.70 -8.82 -15.62
N LYS A 305 -11.48 -7.84 -15.13
CA LYS A 305 -12.30 -6.97 -16.00
C LYS A 305 -11.44 -6.13 -16.95
N MET A 306 -10.33 -5.58 -16.45
CA MET A 306 -9.39 -4.83 -17.29
C MET A 306 -8.82 -5.72 -18.41
N LYS A 307 -8.44 -6.96 -18.07
CA LYS A 307 -7.95 -7.95 -19.05
C LYS A 307 -9.02 -8.38 -20.06
N GLU A 308 -10.28 -8.48 -19.63
CA GLU A 308 -11.40 -8.75 -20.53
C GLU A 308 -11.60 -7.62 -21.56
N ILE A 309 -11.56 -6.37 -21.09
CA ILE A 309 -11.64 -5.20 -21.98
C ILE A 309 -10.46 -5.18 -22.97
N ASP A 310 -9.24 -5.43 -22.49
CA ASP A 310 -8.06 -5.56 -23.35
C ASP A 310 -8.19 -6.69 -24.36
N GLN A 311 -8.86 -7.79 -24.00
CA GLN A 311 -9.09 -8.90 -24.92
C GLN A 311 -10.02 -8.50 -26.08
N ILE A 312 -11.09 -7.75 -25.80
CA ILE A 312 -11.98 -7.19 -26.84
C ILE A 312 -11.18 -6.33 -27.82
N ILE A 313 -10.33 -5.45 -27.27
CA ILE A 313 -9.44 -4.58 -28.04
C ILE A 313 -8.47 -5.42 -28.89
N LYS A 314 -7.80 -6.40 -28.29
CA LYS A 314 -6.87 -7.32 -29.00
C LYS A 314 -7.55 -8.03 -30.16
N GLU A 315 -8.75 -8.55 -29.95
CA GLU A 315 -9.50 -9.26 -31.00
C GLU A 315 -9.90 -8.34 -32.15
N LYS A 316 -10.37 -7.13 -31.83
CA LYS A 316 -10.66 -6.09 -32.83
C LYS A 316 -9.44 -5.81 -33.70
N TYR A 317 -8.30 -5.50 -33.11
CA TYR A 317 -7.10 -5.14 -33.88
C TYR A 317 -6.42 -6.33 -34.55
N LYS A 318 -6.46 -7.54 -33.97
CA LYS A 318 -6.05 -8.77 -34.67
C LYS A 318 -6.90 -9.02 -35.91
N SER A 319 -8.21 -8.75 -35.86
CA SER A 319 -9.09 -8.90 -37.02
C SER A 319 -8.73 -7.90 -38.13
N ILE A 320 -8.45 -6.64 -37.79
CA ILE A 320 -8.00 -5.59 -38.73
C ILE A 320 -6.65 -5.98 -39.34
N MET A 321 -5.72 -6.51 -38.54
CA MET A 321 -4.44 -7.00 -39.02
C MET A 321 -4.65 -8.15 -40.02
N LEU A 322 -5.45 -9.17 -39.68
CA LEU A 322 -5.75 -10.31 -40.56
C LEU A 322 -6.49 -9.92 -41.85
N GLU A 323 -7.44 -8.99 -41.77
CA GLU A 323 -8.13 -8.48 -42.97
C GLU A 323 -7.16 -7.80 -43.90
N ALA A 324 -6.28 -6.93 -43.37
CA ALA A 324 -5.22 -6.33 -44.15
C ALA A 324 -4.28 -7.39 -44.76
N GLU A 325 -4.00 -8.52 -44.08
CA GLU A 325 -3.19 -9.61 -44.66
C GLU A 325 -3.91 -10.22 -45.87
N ARG A 326 -5.21 -10.50 -45.73
CA ARG A 326 -6.03 -11.08 -46.80
C ARG A 326 -6.18 -10.12 -47.99
N SER A 327 -6.38 -8.83 -47.75
CA SER A 327 -6.49 -7.82 -48.81
C SER A 327 -5.20 -7.70 -49.63
N LEU A 328 -4.05 -8.06 -49.05
CA LEU A 328 -2.75 -8.05 -49.71
C LEU A 328 -2.42 -9.37 -50.44
N GLN A 329 -3.16 -10.45 -50.17
CA GLN A 329 -2.96 -11.77 -50.79
C GLN A 329 -3.60 -11.92 -52.20
N PHE A 330 -3.90 -10.84 -52.92
CA PHE A 330 -4.64 -10.94 -54.20
C PHE A 330 -3.92 -10.39 -55.47
N LYS A 331 -3.61 -11.36 -56.36
CA LYS A 331 -3.74 -11.44 -57.84
C LYS A 331 -2.57 -10.96 -58.71
N ASP A 332 -1.45 -11.70 -58.70
CA ASP A 332 -0.72 -12.20 -59.87
C ASP A 332 0.48 -13.08 -59.45
N GLY A 333 0.51 -14.32 -59.94
CA GLY A 333 1.35 -15.45 -59.49
C GLY A 333 2.87 -15.32 -59.53
N HIS A 334 3.42 -14.13 -59.83
CA HIS A 334 4.86 -13.85 -59.79
C HIS A 334 5.24 -12.50 -59.14
N ARG A 335 4.31 -11.55 -58.98
CA ARG A 335 4.54 -10.28 -58.23
C ARG A 335 4.10 -10.40 -56.77
N ASP A 336 3.13 -11.27 -56.49
CA ASP A 336 2.54 -11.45 -55.15
C ASP A 336 3.48 -12.10 -54.13
N ASP A 337 4.45 -12.91 -54.55
CA ASP A 337 5.35 -13.63 -53.62
C ASP A 337 6.29 -12.66 -52.87
N PHE A 338 6.70 -11.58 -53.53
CA PHE A 338 7.67 -10.64 -52.97
C PHE A 338 7.05 -9.61 -52.03
N LEU A 339 5.90 -9.04 -52.41
CA LEU A 339 5.13 -8.16 -51.52
C LEU A 339 4.67 -8.95 -50.30
N SER A 340 4.15 -10.16 -50.49
CA SER A 340 3.81 -11.06 -49.38
C SER A 340 5.01 -11.34 -48.48
N ARG A 341 6.22 -11.49 -49.05
CA ARG A 341 7.45 -11.64 -48.27
C ARG A 341 7.80 -10.39 -47.47
N ILE A 342 7.80 -9.19 -48.08
CA ILE A 342 8.03 -7.91 -47.38
C ILE A 342 7.04 -7.76 -46.23
N TYR A 343 5.76 -8.03 -46.47
CA TYR A 343 4.72 -7.98 -45.43
C TYR A 343 4.93 -9.02 -44.33
N SER A 344 5.29 -10.26 -44.68
CA SER A 344 5.57 -11.29 -43.67
C SER A 344 6.76 -10.92 -42.78
N LEU A 345 7.78 -10.25 -43.34
CA LEU A 345 8.91 -9.72 -42.59
C LEU A 345 8.47 -8.55 -41.71
N ASP A 346 7.63 -7.65 -42.22
CA ASP A 346 7.10 -6.52 -41.45
C ASP A 346 6.25 -6.99 -40.27
N ILE A 347 5.38 -7.99 -40.45
CA ILE A 347 4.62 -8.62 -39.37
C ILE A 347 5.54 -9.22 -38.31
N LYS A 348 6.60 -9.94 -38.74
CA LYS A 348 7.59 -10.48 -37.80
C LYS A 348 8.32 -9.38 -37.04
N VAL A 349 8.69 -8.28 -37.70
CA VAL A 349 9.29 -7.11 -37.05
C VAL A 349 8.32 -6.50 -36.05
N GLN A 350 7.05 -6.32 -36.41
CA GLN A 350 6.02 -5.77 -35.50
C GLN A 350 5.79 -6.67 -34.28
N ASN A 351 5.74 -7.99 -34.46
CA ASN A 351 5.62 -8.93 -33.34
C ASN A 351 6.83 -8.84 -32.40
N LEU A 352 8.05 -8.70 -32.93
CA LEU A 352 9.25 -8.46 -32.14
C LEU A 352 9.25 -7.07 -31.49
N GLU A 353 8.65 -6.06 -32.11
CA GLU A 353 8.46 -4.74 -31.49
C GLU A 353 7.49 -4.79 -30.30
N ILE A 354 6.42 -5.60 -30.39
CA ILE A 354 5.50 -5.87 -29.29
C ILE A 354 6.23 -6.56 -28.14
N GLU A 355 6.95 -7.65 -28.43
CA GLU A 355 7.76 -8.38 -27.44
C GLU A 355 8.81 -7.47 -26.79
N LEU A 356 9.51 -6.66 -27.59
CA LEU A 356 10.48 -5.69 -27.10
C LEU A 356 9.84 -4.70 -26.14
N HIS A 357 8.66 -4.17 -26.49
CA HIS A 357 7.94 -3.22 -25.65
C HIS A 357 7.53 -3.85 -24.30
N GLU A 358 7.04 -5.10 -24.30
CA GLU A 358 6.70 -5.82 -23.07
C GLU A 358 7.92 -5.95 -22.14
N ILE A 359 9.08 -6.32 -22.68
CA ILE A 359 10.33 -6.45 -21.92
C ILE A 359 10.83 -5.08 -21.43
N GLU A 360 10.75 -4.04 -22.27
CA GLU A 360 11.15 -2.67 -21.90
C GLU A 360 10.24 -2.11 -20.79
N GLU A 361 8.94 -2.42 -20.82
CA GLU A 361 8.00 -2.06 -19.76
C GLU A 361 8.27 -2.80 -18.45
N GLU A 362 8.61 -4.08 -18.50
CA GLU A 362 9.03 -4.84 -17.32
C GLU A 362 10.28 -4.23 -16.67
N ILE A 363 11.29 -3.87 -17.47
CA ILE A 363 12.45 -3.13 -16.96
C ILE A 363 12.03 -1.78 -16.39
N ARG A 364 11.17 -1.02 -17.06
CA ARG A 364 10.70 0.29 -16.59
C ARG A 364 10.02 0.19 -15.22
N ILE A 365 9.22 -0.85 -15.01
CA ILE A 365 8.51 -1.13 -13.76
C ILE A 365 9.46 -1.50 -12.63
N HIS A 366 10.52 -2.26 -12.92
CA HIS A 366 11.42 -2.82 -11.91
C HIS A 366 12.67 -1.97 -11.67
N ASN A 367 13.14 -1.23 -12.67
CA ASN A 367 14.35 -0.40 -12.61
C ASN A 367 14.05 1.00 -12.07
N THR A 368 13.49 1.04 -10.87
CA THR A 368 13.22 2.28 -10.14
C THR A 368 13.97 2.30 -8.81
N ASP A 369 14.19 3.50 -8.30
CA ASP A 369 14.77 3.75 -6.97
C ASP A 369 13.73 3.63 -5.84
N GLU A 370 12.54 3.11 -6.15
CA GLU A 370 11.46 2.96 -5.18
C GLU A 370 11.76 1.89 -4.16
N MET A 371 11.37 2.15 -2.92
CA MET A 371 11.54 1.22 -1.82
C MET A 371 10.41 0.20 -1.82
N ILE A 372 10.77 -1.08 -1.87
CA ILE A 372 9.84 -2.18 -1.67
C ILE A 372 10.13 -2.86 -0.32
N LEU A 373 9.07 -3.31 0.34
CA LEU A 373 9.16 -4.02 1.62
C LEU A 373 9.68 -5.44 1.38
N LEU A 374 10.84 -5.77 1.97
CA LEU A 374 11.41 -7.12 1.95
C LEU A 374 10.94 -7.97 3.12
N HIS A 375 10.90 -7.36 4.31
CA HIS A 375 10.57 -8.05 5.55
C HIS A 375 9.77 -7.11 6.44
N GLU A 376 8.69 -7.64 7.03
CA GLU A 376 7.96 -6.98 8.10
C GLU A 376 7.72 -7.98 9.21
N GLU A 377 8.08 -7.58 10.42
CA GLU A 377 7.82 -8.37 11.60
C GLU A 377 7.44 -7.42 12.73
N ARG A 378 6.39 -7.77 13.45
CA ARG A 378 5.83 -6.94 14.50
C ARG A 378 5.49 -7.80 15.71
N TYR A 379 6.06 -7.42 16.84
CA TYR A 379 5.70 -7.94 18.15
C TYR A 379 4.98 -6.85 18.92
N ASP A 380 3.67 -7.02 19.07
CA ASP A 380 2.89 -6.31 20.07
C ASP A 380 2.91 -7.17 21.34
N GLN A 381 3.68 -6.73 22.33
CA GLN A 381 3.65 -7.35 23.64
C GLN A 381 2.52 -6.73 24.46
N GLU A 382 1.34 -7.32 24.30
CA GLU A 382 0.26 -7.20 25.28
C GLU A 382 0.70 -8.00 26.50
N TRP A 383 1.07 -7.30 27.58
CA TRP A 383 1.71 -7.92 28.74
C TRP A 383 0.79 -8.97 29.38
N THR A 384 1.03 -10.24 29.06
CA THR A 384 0.44 -11.40 29.73
C THR A 384 1.43 -11.96 30.76
N VAL A 385 1.07 -11.80 32.03
CA VAL A 385 1.35 -12.58 33.26
C VAL A 385 2.77 -13.09 33.62
N THR A 386 3.78 -13.11 32.74
CA THR A 386 5.13 -13.53 33.17
C THR A 386 6.05 -12.35 33.48
N PRO A 387 6.56 -12.22 34.73
CA PRO A 387 7.51 -11.17 35.13
C PRO A 387 8.93 -11.36 34.57
N SER A 388 9.16 -12.41 33.78
CA SER A 388 10.41 -12.60 33.04
C SER A 388 10.52 -11.57 31.93
N VAL A 389 11.70 -10.93 31.81
CA VAL A 389 12.13 -10.22 30.59
C VAL A 389 11.86 -11.16 29.41
N ARG A 390 10.89 -10.81 28.55
CA ARG A 390 10.70 -11.53 27.30
C ARG A 390 11.69 -10.96 26.31
N GLN A 391 12.58 -11.83 25.87
CA GLN A 391 13.53 -11.55 24.81
C GLN A 391 12.89 -12.06 23.53
N ASN A 392 12.50 -11.15 22.64
CA ASN A 392 12.00 -11.53 21.32
C ASN A 392 13.14 -11.38 20.32
N HIS A 393 13.32 -12.43 19.51
CA HIS A 393 14.33 -12.47 18.47
C HIS A 393 13.63 -12.37 17.11
N MET A 394 13.93 -11.33 16.35
CA MET A 394 13.57 -11.24 14.94
C MET A 394 14.74 -11.72 14.11
N LYS A 395 14.49 -12.69 13.25
CA LYS A 395 15.49 -13.25 12.33
C LYS A 395 15.12 -12.85 10.92
N TYR A 396 16.04 -12.21 10.22
CA TYR A 396 15.88 -11.92 8.79
C TYR A 396 17.10 -12.34 7.99
N SER A 397 16.86 -12.70 6.73
CA SER A 397 17.94 -13.02 5.80
C SER A 397 18.79 -11.78 5.56
N SER A 398 20.08 -11.89 5.82
CA SER A 398 21.05 -10.84 5.56
C SER A 398 21.74 -11.07 4.21
N GLU A 399 21.05 -11.61 3.21
CA GLU A 399 21.60 -11.75 1.86
C GLU A 399 22.21 -10.40 1.43
N LYS A 400 23.55 -10.38 1.38
CA LYS A 400 24.41 -9.32 1.94
C LYS A 400 24.31 -7.91 1.36
N ASN A 401 23.43 -7.60 0.42
CA ASN A 401 23.44 -6.29 -0.26
C ASN A 401 22.09 -5.77 -0.76
N THR A 402 20.97 -6.34 -0.32
CA THR A 402 19.65 -5.91 -0.80
C THR A 402 19.01 -4.83 0.08
N ILE A 403 19.28 -4.79 1.38
CA ILE A 403 18.61 -3.85 2.30
C ILE A 403 19.20 -2.44 2.15
N ASP A 404 18.36 -1.49 1.76
CA ASP A 404 18.70 -0.06 1.63
C ASP A 404 18.25 0.77 2.83
N LEU A 405 17.10 0.44 3.41
CA LEU A 405 16.52 1.19 4.53
C LEU A 405 15.99 0.23 5.60
N LYS A 406 16.32 0.51 6.85
CA LYS A 406 15.83 -0.19 8.02
C LYS A 406 15.02 0.78 8.86
N THR A 407 13.75 0.47 9.09
CA THR A 407 12.89 1.26 9.96
C THR A 407 12.54 0.43 11.19
N ILE A 408 12.66 1.05 12.36
CA ILE A 408 12.41 0.42 13.65
C ILE A 408 11.47 1.32 14.44
N MET A 409 10.28 0.82 14.76
CA MET A 409 9.41 1.43 15.74
C MET A 409 9.55 0.64 17.04
N MET A 410 9.99 1.36 18.07
CA MET A 410 10.24 0.82 19.39
C MET A 410 9.45 1.61 20.40
N ASN A 411 8.60 0.93 21.17
CA ASN A 411 7.95 1.51 22.32
C ASN A 411 8.13 0.57 23.52
N ASN A 412 8.61 1.10 24.64
CA ASN A 412 8.91 0.35 25.88
C ASN A 412 9.88 -0.80 25.70
N ILE A 413 10.94 -0.56 24.94
CA ILE A 413 12.05 -1.50 24.79
C ILE A 413 13.24 -0.94 25.54
N LYS A 414 13.80 -1.75 26.45
CA LYS A 414 14.97 -1.40 27.25
C LYS A 414 16.21 -1.28 26.38
N ASN A 415 16.47 -2.34 25.63
CA ASN A 415 17.65 -2.50 24.77
C ASN A 415 17.24 -3.25 23.51
N VAL A 416 17.76 -2.80 22.36
CA VAL A 416 17.80 -3.59 21.12
C VAL A 416 19.25 -3.87 20.79
N SER A 417 19.60 -5.14 20.63
CA SER A 417 20.90 -5.53 20.06
C SER A 417 20.68 -6.12 18.67
N GLN A 418 21.59 -5.78 17.76
CA GLN A 418 21.69 -6.40 16.44
C GLN A 418 22.91 -7.30 16.45
N GLU A 419 22.70 -8.59 16.21
CA GLU A 419 23.75 -9.59 16.09
C GLU A 419 23.80 -10.07 14.64
N GLY A 420 24.96 -9.95 14.00
CA GLY A 420 25.15 -10.30 12.59
C GLY A 420 25.85 -11.65 12.42
N GLY A 421 25.21 -12.55 11.68
CA GLY A 421 25.84 -13.70 11.04
C GLY A 421 26.10 -13.44 9.56
N GLU A 422 26.77 -14.36 8.86
CA GLU A 422 27.02 -14.20 7.42
C GLU A 422 25.74 -14.28 6.56
N THR A 423 24.73 -15.01 7.04
CA THR A 423 23.50 -15.31 6.28
C THR A 423 22.24 -14.76 6.93
N PHE A 424 22.29 -14.44 8.22
CA PHE A 424 21.16 -13.91 8.97
C PHE A 424 21.62 -12.83 9.92
N GLU A 425 20.78 -11.81 10.04
CA GLU A 425 20.88 -10.82 11.11
C GLU A 425 19.74 -11.06 12.10
N PHE A 426 20.05 -10.86 13.38
CA PHE A 426 19.10 -11.01 14.47
C PHE A 426 18.94 -9.70 15.18
N TRP A 427 17.70 -9.28 15.40
CA TRP A 427 17.40 -8.25 16.38
C TRP A 427 16.79 -8.86 17.62
N THR A 428 17.39 -8.50 18.74
CA THR A 428 16.94 -8.91 20.06
C THR A 428 16.34 -7.70 20.74
N ALA A 429 15.02 -7.70 20.96
CA ALA A 429 14.36 -6.68 21.75
C ALA A 429 14.10 -7.18 23.17
N ASN A 430 14.67 -6.46 24.15
CA ASN A 430 14.40 -6.67 25.56
C ASN A 430 13.34 -5.67 26.00
N PHE A 431 12.11 -6.13 26.21
CA PHE A 431 11.03 -5.25 26.60
C PHE A 431 11.19 -4.80 28.05
N GLU A 432 11.07 -3.48 28.29
CA GLU A 432 11.01 -2.95 29.64
C GLU A 432 9.55 -2.90 30.06
N ARG A 433 9.22 -3.46 31.23
CA ARG A 433 7.90 -3.26 31.82
C ARG A 433 7.81 -1.83 32.34
N LYS A 434 7.52 -0.88 31.46
CA LYS A 434 6.98 0.42 31.87
C LYS A 434 5.47 0.26 32.00
N ALA A 435 4.95 0.70 33.13
CA ALA A 435 3.53 0.63 33.38
C ALA A 435 2.75 1.33 32.25
N PHE A 436 1.58 0.78 31.87
CA PHE A 436 0.58 1.38 30.97
C PHE A 436 0.84 1.34 29.48
N GLN A 437 2.04 0.99 29.03
CA GLN A 437 2.33 1.01 27.61
C GLN A 437 2.62 -0.40 27.08
N ASN A 438 1.88 -0.75 26.03
CA ASN A 438 2.16 -1.97 25.29
C ASN A 438 3.56 -1.86 24.69
N GLY A 439 4.34 -2.91 24.89
CA GLY A 439 5.61 -3.05 24.19
C GLY A 439 5.32 -3.20 22.72
N VAL A 440 5.88 -2.34 21.87
CA VAL A 440 5.78 -2.50 20.43
C VAL A 440 7.19 -2.58 19.89
N PHE A 441 7.51 -3.68 19.23
CA PHE A 441 8.72 -3.83 18.44
C PHE A 441 8.32 -4.16 17.01
N HIS A 442 8.46 -3.20 16.12
CA HIS A 442 8.07 -3.35 14.72
C HIS A 442 9.25 -2.99 13.84
N VAL A 443 9.59 -3.92 12.95
CA VAL A 443 10.71 -3.84 12.04
C VAL A 443 10.20 -3.93 10.63
N LYS A 444 10.64 -2.99 9.79
CA LYS A 444 10.46 -3.08 8.34
C LYS A 444 11.79 -2.85 7.65
N LEU A 445 12.12 -3.78 6.76
CA LEU A 445 13.31 -3.76 5.94
C LEU A 445 12.91 -3.48 4.51
N TYR A 446 13.53 -2.48 3.92
CA TYR A 446 13.24 -2.02 2.57
C TYR A 446 14.47 -2.13 1.68
N ALA A 447 14.21 -2.33 0.40
CA ALA A 447 15.21 -2.37 -0.65
C ALA A 447 14.72 -1.58 -1.86
N LYS A 448 15.65 -0.99 -2.59
CA LYS A 448 15.35 -0.43 -3.91
C LYS A 448 14.87 -1.54 -4.83
N LYS A 449 13.75 -1.31 -5.52
CA LYS A 449 13.16 -2.23 -6.50
C LYS A 449 14.20 -2.69 -7.53
N SER A 450 15.01 -1.77 -8.05
CA SER A 450 16.10 -2.07 -9.00
C SER A 450 17.13 -3.08 -8.48
N LYS A 451 17.41 -3.11 -7.17
CA LYS A 451 18.32 -4.09 -6.56
C LYS A 451 17.66 -5.46 -6.43
N VAL A 452 16.40 -5.49 -5.98
CA VAL A 452 15.66 -6.74 -5.80
C VAL A 452 15.45 -7.45 -7.12
N PHE A 453 15.14 -6.70 -8.17
CA PHE A 453 14.88 -7.23 -9.51
C PHE A 453 16.13 -7.17 -10.41
N ARG A 454 17.34 -7.03 -9.86
CA ARG A 454 18.57 -6.90 -10.67
C ARG A 454 18.78 -8.09 -11.61
N SER A 455 18.52 -9.32 -11.16
CA SER A 455 18.62 -10.51 -12.00
C SER A 455 17.60 -10.49 -13.13
N THR A 456 16.33 -10.18 -12.83
CA THR A 456 15.26 -10.00 -13.83
C THR A 456 15.62 -8.93 -14.84
N ILE A 457 16.05 -7.75 -14.39
CA ILE A 457 16.49 -6.65 -15.27
C ILE A 457 17.65 -7.08 -16.16
N SER A 458 18.63 -7.81 -15.62
CA SER A 458 19.76 -8.33 -16.40
C SER A 458 19.31 -9.36 -17.46
N GLU A 459 18.35 -10.21 -17.12
CA GLU A 459 17.75 -11.18 -18.03
C GLU A 459 16.97 -10.46 -19.13
N CYS A 460 16.09 -9.52 -18.78
CA CYS A 460 15.36 -8.67 -19.71
C CYS A 460 16.31 -7.92 -20.66
N ASN A 461 17.41 -7.33 -20.15
CA ASN A 461 18.41 -6.66 -21.00
C ASN A 461 19.07 -7.63 -21.99
N THR A 462 19.29 -8.89 -21.58
CA THR A 462 19.80 -9.93 -22.48
C THR A 462 18.78 -10.25 -23.57
N GLN A 463 17.51 -10.38 -23.21
CA GLN A 463 16.41 -10.61 -24.16
C GLN A 463 16.26 -9.43 -25.13
N ILE A 464 16.34 -8.18 -24.66
CA ILE A 464 16.34 -6.96 -25.50
C ILE A 464 17.43 -7.04 -26.57
N CYS A 465 18.66 -7.41 -26.20
CA CYS A 465 19.76 -7.56 -27.14
C CYS A 465 19.45 -8.59 -28.24
N VAL A 466 18.87 -9.73 -27.87
CA VAL A 466 18.48 -10.79 -28.81
C VAL A 466 17.36 -10.31 -29.74
N VAL A 467 16.30 -9.71 -29.19
CA VAL A 467 15.14 -9.22 -29.94
C VAL A 467 15.57 -8.11 -30.91
N LYS A 468 16.35 -7.12 -30.45
CA LYS A 468 16.90 -6.05 -31.30
C LYS A 468 17.78 -6.60 -32.42
N GLY A 469 18.66 -7.58 -32.13
CA GLY A 469 19.47 -8.24 -33.16
C GLY A 469 18.64 -8.97 -34.22
N ASN A 470 17.58 -9.66 -33.80
CA ASN A 470 16.63 -10.30 -34.70
C ASN A 470 15.86 -9.28 -35.56
N MET A 471 15.40 -8.19 -34.95
CA MET A 471 14.72 -7.11 -35.66
C MET A 471 15.62 -6.44 -36.70
N GLU A 472 16.88 -6.13 -36.36
CA GLU A 472 17.83 -5.54 -37.31
C GLU A 472 18.11 -6.46 -38.50
N ARG A 473 18.25 -7.77 -38.25
CA ARG A 473 18.40 -8.76 -39.34
C ARG A 473 17.19 -8.76 -40.26
N LEU A 474 15.98 -8.76 -39.70
CA LEU A 474 14.74 -8.74 -40.49
C LEU A 474 14.53 -7.42 -41.22
N ARG A 475 14.89 -6.28 -40.61
CA ARG A 475 14.87 -4.96 -41.26
C ARG A 475 15.86 -4.90 -42.42
N LYS A 476 17.08 -5.39 -42.25
CA LYS A 476 18.06 -5.50 -43.35
C LYS A 476 17.57 -6.39 -44.49
N GLU A 477 16.97 -7.55 -44.16
CA GLU A 477 16.34 -8.41 -45.15
C GLU A 477 15.22 -7.66 -45.89
N LYS A 478 14.35 -6.95 -45.15
CA LYS A 478 13.28 -6.11 -45.72
C LYS A 478 13.84 -5.03 -46.64
N ASP A 479 14.83 -4.26 -46.20
CA ASP A 479 15.40 -3.14 -46.95
C ASP A 479 16.07 -3.62 -48.25
N GLN A 480 16.80 -4.74 -48.19
CA GLN A 480 17.35 -5.39 -49.38
C GLN A 480 16.27 -5.83 -50.37
N GLN A 481 15.08 -6.22 -49.87
CA GLN A 481 13.96 -6.50 -50.74
C GLN A 481 13.32 -5.22 -51.30
N VAL A 482 13.14 -4.18 -50.48
CA VAL A 482 12.55 -2.89 -50.89
C VAL A 482 13.42 -2.16 -51.93
N GLU A 483 14.74 -2.13 -51.76
CA GLU A 483 15.66 -1.45 -52.68
C GLU A 483 15.61 -2.00 -54.11
N LYS A 484 15.30 -3.30 -54.25
CA LYS A 484 15.07 -3.94 -55.55
C LYS A 484 13.83 -3.43 -56.28
N GLN A 485 12.95 -2.66 -55.63
CA GLN A 485 11.71 -2.15 -56.23
C GLN A 485 11.38 -0.70 -55.81
N ARG A 486 12.30 0.24 -56.05
CA ARG A 486 12.14 1.69 -55.79
C ARG A 486 10.89 2.38 -56.39
N TYR A 487 10.01 1.69 -57.11
CA TYR A 487 8.88 2.28 -57.86
C TYR A 487 7.46 1.82 -57.45
N GLN A 488 7.28 1.20 -56.28
CA GLN A 488 5.94 0.86 -55.73
C GLN A 488 5.97 1.04 -54.20
N SER A 489 5.00 1.63 -53.49
CA SER A 489 3.80 2.41 -53.80
C SER A 489 3.49 3.25 -52.54
N ALA A 490 2.95 4.47 -52.70
CA ALA A 490 2.51 5.28 -51.56
C ALA A 490 1.36 4.62 -50.76
N ALA A 491 0.54 3.79 -51.42
CA ALA A 491 -0.56 3.05 -50.81
C ALA A 491 -0.09 1.97 -49.82
N ILE A 492 1.11 1.39 -50.04
CA ILE A 492 1.72 0.42 -49.12
C ILE A 492 2.18 1.13 -47.83
N ALA A 493 2.73 2.34 -47.94
CA ALA A 493 3.20 3.09 -46.78
C ALA A 493 2.04 3.46 -45.84
N GLU A 494 0.88 3.85 -46.39
CA GLU A 494 -0.32 4.17 -45.60
C GLU A 494 -0.86 2.95 -44.83
N LEU A 495 -0.93 1.79 -45.48
CA LEU A 495 -1.35 0.54 -44.84
C LEU A 495 -0.39 0.09 -43.72
N VAL A 496 0.92 0.31 -43.92
CA VAL A 496 1.95 -0.03 -42.91
C VAL A 496 1.84 0.87 -41.69
N GLU A 497 1.65 2.18 -41.85
CA GLU A 497 1.50 3.09 -40.71
C GLU A 497 0.22 2.81 -39.90
N LYS A 498 -0.92 2.54 -40.56
CA LYS A 498 -2.16 2.13 -39.87
C LYS A 498 -2.00 0.84 -39.06
N ARG A 499 -1.19 -0.11 -39.56
CA ARG A 499 -0.84 -1.33 -38.83
C ARG A 499 0.10 -1.09 -37.66
N LYS A 500 1.06 -0.20 -37.80
CA LYS A 500 2.01 0.13 -36.74
C LYS A 500 1.28 0.68 -35.51
N GLU A 501 0.28 1.54 -35.72
CA GLU A 501 -0.58 2.03 -34.65
C GLU A 501 -1.38 0.88 -34.00
N SER A 502 -1.93 -0.02 -34.82
CA SER A 502 -2.66 -1.21 -34.35
C SER A 502 -1.77 -2.16 -33.52
N ALA A 503 -0.53 -2.39 -33.95
CA ALA A 503 0.43 -3.24 -33.26
C ALA A 503 0.82 -2.65 -31.89
N LYS A 504 1.07 -1.34 -31.81
CA LYS A 504 1.33 -0.64 -30.55
C LYS A 504 0.14 -0.71 -29.58
N LEU A 505 -1.07 -0.70 -30.11
CA LEU A 505 -2.26 -0.81 -29.28
C LEU A 505 -2.41 -2.22 -28.72
N VAL A 506 -2.17 -3.24 -29.56
CA VAL A 506 -2.08 -4.63 -29.12
C VAL A 506 -0.99 -4.82 -28.07
N SER A 507 0.17 -4.16 -28.18
CA SER A 507 1.22 -4.26 -27.15
C SER A 507 0.76 -3.70 -25.81
N LEU A 508 0.17 -2.50 -25.77
CA LEU A 508 -0.36 -1.91 -24.54
C LEU A 508 -1.45 -2.77 -23.88
N ALA A 509 -2.32 -3.37 -24.70
CA ALA A 509 -3.34 -4.29 -24.21
C ALA A 509 -2.73 -5.61 -23.68
N THR A 510 -1.54 -6.00 -24.14
CA THR A 510 -0.89 -7.28 -23.76
C THR A 510 -0.12 -7.19 -22.46
N VAL A 511 0.46 -6.03 -22.13
CA VAL A 511 1.14 -5.82 -20.86
C VAL A 511 0.17 -6.02 -19.69
N ASP A 512 0.56 -6.80 -18.69
CA ASP A 512 -0.28 -7.16 -17.53
C ASP A 512 -0.43 -6.05 -16.48
N SER A 513 0.21 -4.92 -16.74
CA SER A 513 0.23 -3.73 -15.88
C SER A 513 -0.09 -2.47 -16.68
N ILE A 514 -0.53 -1.43 -15.97
CA ILE A 514 -0.89 -0.13 -16.55
C ILE A 514 0.08 0.91 -16.01
N ASN A 515 0.66 1.71 -16.92
CA ASN A 515 1.47 2.87 -16.58
C ASN A 515 0.63 3.87 -15.74
N PRO A 516 1.18 4.48 -14.67
CA PRO A 516 0.49 5.52 -13.89
C PRO A 516 -0.22 6.59 -14.72
N GLU A 517 0.38 7.11 -15.79
CA GLU A 517 -0.21 8.16 -16.64
C GLU A 517 -1.44 7.67 -17.40
N VAL A 518 -1.35 6.45 -17.94
CA VAL A 518 -2.45 5.78 -18.65
C VAL A 518 -3.56 5.45 -17.66
N PHE A 519 -3.20 4.92 -16.48
CA PHE A 519 -4.15 4.61 -15.42
C PHE A 519 -4.92 5.86 -14.98
N GLN A 520 -4.24 6.99 -14.76
CA GLN A 520 -4.90 8.22 -14.38
C GLN A 520 -5.86 8.74 -15.45
N SER A 521 -5.49 8.61 -16.73
CA SER A 521 -6.37 8.96 -17.86
C SER A 521 -7.62 8.05 -17.91
N LEU A 522 -7.44 6.76 -17.65
CA LEU A 522 -8.53 5.78 -17.57
C LEU A 522 -9.50 6.08 -16.44
N ILE A 523 -8.97 6.38 -15.25
CA ILE A 523 -9.74 6.77 -14.07
C ILE A 523 -10.54 8.05 -14.33
N GLN A 524 -9.94 9.07 -14.95
CA GLN A 524 -10.63 10.32 -15.29
C GLN A 524 -11.76 10.12 -16.30
N ALA A 525 -11.62 9.15 -17.20
CA ALA A 525 -12.62 8.82 -18.21
C ALA A 525 -13.75 7.91 -17.69
N ASN A 526 -13.70 7.48 -16.43
CA ASN A 526 -14.63 6.49 -15.87
C ASN A 526 -14.65 5.17 -16.68
N ALA A 527 -13.50 4.79 -17.25
CA ALA A 527 -13.41 3.77 -18.29
C ALA A 527 -13.89 2.40 -17.80
N TYR A 528 -13.73 2.10 -16.50
CA TYR A 528 -14.05 0.79 -15.94
C TYR A 528 -15.41 0.72 -15.25
N SER A 529 -16.13 1.83 -15.17
CA SER A 529 -17.50 1.88 -14.66
C SER A 529 -18.56 1.44 -15.69
N MET A 530 -18.17 1.31 -16.96
CA MET A 530 -19.06 0.97 -18.08
C MET A 530 -19.17 -0.55 -18.34
N ASP A 531 -20.07 -0.93 -19.26
CA ASP A 531 -20.09 -2.27 -19.88
C ASP A 531 -18.76 -2.54 -20.60
N PRO A 532 -18.21 -3.77 -20.59
CA PRO A 532 -16.92 -4.06 -21.21
C PRO A 532 -16.78 -3.61 -22.67
N ARG A 533 -17.85 -3.61 -23.47
CA ARG A 533 -17.79 -3.17 -24.88
C ARG A 533 -17.72 -1.66 -25.03
N GLU A 534 -18.45 -0.92 -24.20
CA GLU A 534 -18.39 0.53 -24.16
C GLU A 534 -17.04 1.00 -23.60
N ALA A 535 -16.60 0.36 -22.51
CA ALA A 535 -15.29 0.55 -21.92
C ALA A 535 -14.16 0.33 -22.92
N ALA A 536 -14.25 -0.70 -23.77
CA ALA A 536 -13.24 -0.98 -24.78
C ALA A 536 -13.00 0.20 -25.74
N ASN A 537 -14.04 0.92 -26.15
CA ASN A 537 -13.88 2.09 -27.03
C ASN A 537 -13.17 3.25 -26.30
N VAL A 538 -13.54 3.50 -25.03
CA VAL A 538 -12.91 4.54 -24.20
C VAL A 538 -11.44 4.22 -23.92
N VAL A 539 -11.14 2.98 -23.57
CA VAL A 539 -9.78 2.48 -23.33
C VAL A 539 -8.94 2.58 -24.61
N GLU A 540 -9.50 2.19 -25.75
CA GLU A 540 -8.86 2.33 -27.06
C GLU A 540 -8.49 3.78 -27.37
N ASP A 541 -9.41 4.73 -27.20
CA ASP A 541 -9.15 6.15 -27.44
C ASP A 541 -8.03 6.70 -26.56
N ILE A 542 -7.98 6.28 -25.29
CA ILE A 542 -6.92 6.66 -24.35
C ILE A 542 -5.58 6.04 -24.77
N TYR A 543 -5.57 4.77 -25.15
CA TYR A 543 -4.36 4.09 -25.63
C TYR A 543 -3.83 4.76 -26.92
N LEU A 544 -4.70 5.08 -27.87
CA LEU A 544 -4.31 5.81 -29.09
C LEU A 544 -3.74 7.19 -28.76
N THR A 545 -4.36 7.91 -27.83
CA THR A 545 -3.86 9.22 -27.37
C THR A 545 -2.47 9.10 -26.75
N TYR A 546 -2.25 8.08 -25.92
CA TYR A 546 -0.94 7.81 -25.33
C TYR A 546 0.12 7.40 -26.37
N ILE A 547 -0.25 6.58 -27.36
CA ILE A 547 0.62 6.16 -28.47
C ILE A 547 1.04 7.35 -29.35
N ARG A 548 0.12 8.27 -29.61
CA ARG A 548 0.33 9.46 -30.46
C ARG A 548 1.05 10.58 -29.73
N SER A 549 0.96 10.62 -28.41
CA SER A 549 1.67 11.61 -27.60
C SER A 549 3.18 11.42 -27.76
N PRO A 550 3.97 12.50 -27.96
CA PRO A 550 5.40 12.41 -27.99
C PRO A 550 5.88 11.87 -26.64
N GLN A 551 6.19 10.58 -26.60
CA GLN A 551 6.75 9.93 -25.42
C GLN A 551 7.98 10.73 -25.03
N ARG A 552 8.02 11.23 -23.78
CA ARG A 552 9.27 11.77 -23.25
C ARG A 552 10.28 10.61 -23.39
N PRO A 553 11.46 10.84 -24.00
CA PRO A 553 12.46 9.79 -24.10
C PRO A 553 12.65 9.25 -22.69
N SER A 554 12.42 7.95 -22.52
CA SER A 554 12.73 7.27 -21.27
C SER A 554 14.17 7.64 -20.97
N VAL A 555 14.37 8.43 -19.91
CA VAL A 555 15.71 8.70 -19.42
C VAL A 555 16.15 7.36 -18.87
N ILE A 556 16.77 6.55 -19.73
CA ILE A 556 17.56 5.41 -19.32
C ILE A 556 18.69 6.05 -18.55
N LEU A 557 18.52 6.17 -17.22
CA LEU A 557 19.60 6.55 -16.34
C LEU A 557 20.70 5.50 -16.55
N PRO A 558 21.94 5.94 -16.85
CA PRO A 558 23.04 5.04 -17.20
C PRO A 558 23.41 4.07 -16.09
#